data_AF-A0A2Z2MNP0-F1
#
_entry.id   AF-A0A2Z2MNP0-F1
#
_cell.length_a   1.000
_cell.length_b   1.000
_cell.length_c   1.000
_cell.angle_alpha   90.00
_cell.angle_beta   90.00
_cell.angle_gamma   90.00
#
_symmetry.space_group_name_H-M   'P 1'
#
loop_
_entity.id
_entity.type
_entity.pdbx_description
1 polymer ?
#
loop_
_entity_poly.entity_id
_entity_poly.type
_entity_poly.pdbx_seq_one_letter_code
_entity_poly.pdbx_strand_id
1 'polypeptide(L)' 'MIEELLFLFFLFLAILLVVKMGVGVIKYLVANAIIGLIILWFTNWIGISDVPLTALNLLVVAIGGILGVIALIIVYWF' A
#
# COMPACT_ATOMS: atom_id res chain seq x y z
N MET A 1 34.32 -23.07 10.61
CA MET A 1 34.56 -21.79 11.34
C MET A 1 34.37 -20.56 10.46
N ILE A 2 35.18 -20.32 9.41
CA ILE A 2 35.05 -19.09 8.60
C ILE A 2 33.83 -19.11 7.67
N GLU A 3 33.47 -20.27 7.13
CA GLU A 3 32.30 -20.46 6.27
C GLU A 3 30.99 -20.22 7.03
N GLU A 4 30.88 -20.74 8.25
CA GLU A 4 29.73 -20.50 9.14
C GLU A 4 29.59 -19.02 9.49
N LEU A 5 30.70 -18.33 9.74
CA LEU A 5 30.72 -16.90 10.02
C LEU A 5 30.25 -16.08 8.81
N LEU A 6 30.72 -16.43 7.60
CA LEU A 6 30.29 -15.81 6.36
C LEU A 6 28.80 -16.04 6.10
N PHE A 7 28.30 -17.26 6.33
CA PHE A 7 26.88 -17.58 6.21
C PHE A 7 26.03 -16.72 7.14
N LEU A 8 26.39 -16.63 8.43
CA LEU A 8 25.68 -15.81 9.41
C LEU A 8 25.72 -14.32 9.04
N PHE A 9 26.84 -13.84 8.51
CA PHE A 9 26.97 -12.47 8.04
C PHE A 9 26.01 -12.17 6.87
N PHE A 10 25.95 -13.02 5.85
CA PHE A 10 25.02 -12.84 4.73
C PHE A 10 23.55 -12.99 5.16
N LEU A 11 23.26 -13.91 6.07
CA LEU A 11 21.91 -14.06 6.64
C LEU A 11 21.47 -12.80 7.37
N PHE A 12 22.36 -12.20 8.17
CA PHE A 12 22.10 -10.94 8.86
C PHE A 12 21.82 -9.80 7.87
N LEU A 13 22.63 -9.68 6.81
CA LEU A 13 22.39 -8.70 5.75
C LEU A 13 21.05 -8.90 5.05
N ALA A 14 20.67 -10.15 4.76
CA ALA A 14 19.39 -10.48 4.14
C ALA A 14 18.22 -10.06 5.04
N ILE A 15 18.29 -10.36 6.34
CA ILE A 15 17.28 -9.95 7.33
C ILE A 15 17.15 -8.42 7.36
N LEU A 16 18.28 -7.70 7.43
CA LEU A 16 18.27 -6.24 7.42
C LEU A 16 17.62 -5.66 6.17
N LEU A 17 17.89 -6.25 5.00
CA LEU A 17 17.31 -5.82 3.74
C LEU A 17 15.79 -6.03 3.72
N VAL A 18 15.32 -7.19 4.16
CA VAL A 18 13.88 -7.51 4.24
C VAL A 18 13.17 -6.57 5.20
N VAL A 19 13.74 -6.33 6.38
CA VAL A 19 13.16 -5.40 7.37
C VAL A 19 13.09 -3.98 6.82
N LYS A 20 14.19 -3.49 6.24
CA LYS A 20 14.26 -2.14 5.66
C LYS A 20 13.24 -1.96 4.54
N MET A 21 13.16 -2.93 3.64
CA MET A 21 12.18 -2.94 2.56
C MET A 21 10.76 -2.99 3.12
N GLY A 22 10.46 -3.87 4.08
CA GLY A 22 9.15 -3.99 4.71
C GLY A 22 8.67 -2.68 5.33
N VAL A 23 9.54 -1.98 6.06
CA VAL A 23 9.22 -0.64 6.61
C VAL A 23 8.94 0.36 5.49
N GLY A 24 9.71 0.32 4.39
CA GLY A 24 9.47 1.16 3.22
C GLY A 24 8.11 0.92 2.58
N VAL A 25 7.74 -0.35 2.40
CA VAL A 25 6.43 -0.75 1.86
C VAL A 25 5.30 -0.28 2.76
N ILE A 26 5.41 -0.47 4.08
CA ILE A 26 4.37 -0.01 5.03
C ILE A 26 4.17 1.51 4.93
N LYS A 27 5.26 2.29 4.89
CA LYS A 27 5.18 3.75 4.73
C LYS A 27 4.47 4.14 3.43
N TYR A 28 4.79 3.45 2.34
CA TYR A 28 4.16 3.67 1.04
C TYR A 28 2.66 3.37 1.08
N LEU A 29 2.27 2.22 1.61
CA LEU A 29 0.87 1.81 1.75
C LEU A 29 0.06 2.81 2.59
N VAL A 30 0.63 3.27 3.71
CA VAL A 30 -0.03 4.25 4.59
C VAL A 30 -0.20 5.60 3.90
N ALA A 31 0.83 6.10 3.21
CA ALA A 31 0.74 7.37 2.48
C ALA A 31 -0.34 7.31 1.38
N ASN A 32 -0.34 6.23 0.61
CA ASN A 32 -1.33 5.98 -0.43
C ASN A 32 -2.74 5.87 0.13
N ALA A 33 -2.92 5.13 1.22
CA ALA A 33 -4.20 4.97 1.89
C ALA A 33 -4.76 6.33 2.34
N ILE A 34 -3.94 7.17 2.98
CA ILE A 34 -4.36 8.50 3.46
C ILE A 34 -4.78 9.39 2.29
N ILE A 35 -3.92 9.52 1.27
CA ILE A 35 -4.19 10.39 0.11
C ILE A 35 -5.42 9.89 -0.64
N GLY A 36 -5.50 8.58 -0.91
CA GLY A 36 -6.60 8.03 -1.69
C GLY A 36 -7.93 8.00 -0.93
N LEU A 37 -7.92 7.87 0.41
CA LEU A 37 -9.12 8.05 1.22
C LEU A 37 -9.65 9.49 1.15
N ILE A 38 -8.76 10.49 1.18
CA ILE A 38 -9.16 11.89 1.02
C ILE A 38 -9.83 12.10 -0.35
N ILE A 39 -9.24 11.55 -1.41
CA ILE A 39 -9.80 11.65 -2.76
C ILE A 39 -11.16 10.95 -2.84
N LEU A 40 -11.26 9.69 -2.40
CA LEU A 40 -12.52 8.93 -2.44
C LEU A 40 -13.62 9.58 -1.60
N TRP A 41 -13.27 10.09 -0.42
CA TRP A 41 -14.22 10.81 0.42
C TRP A 41 -14.75 12.04 -0.31
N PHE A 42 -13.86 12.82 -0.93
CA PHE A 42 -14.26 14.01 -1.67
C PHE A 42 -15.10 13.67 -2.89
N THR A 43 -14.71 12.68 -3.70
CA THR A 43 -15.45 12.27 -4.91
C THR A 43 -16.82 11.69 -4.59
N ASN A 44 -16.94 10.95 -3.48
CA ASN A 44 -18.24 10.49 -2.99
C ASN A 44 -19.10 11.65 -2.50
N TRP A 45 -18.52 12.61 -1.78
CA TRP A 45 -19.25 13.75 -1.23
C TRP A 45 -19.83 14.66 -2.31
N ILE A 46 -19.10 14.91 -3.40
CA ILE A 46 -19.57 15.71 -4.53
C ILE A 46 -20.45 14.93 -5.52
N GLY A 47 -20.71 13.65 -5.27
CA GLY A 47 -21.53 12.78 -6.12
C GLY A 47 -20.88 12.36 -7.44
N ILE A 48 -19.54 12.49 -7.56
CA ILE A 48 -18.82 11.95 -8.72
C ILE A 48 -18.76 10.42 -8.63
N SER A 49 -18.65 9.84 -7.44
CA SER A 49 -18.59 8.38 -7.24
C SER A 49 -19.49 7.92 -6.09
N ASP A 50 -19.76 6.62 -5.99
CA ASP A 50 -20.42 6.01 -4.82
C ASP A 50 -19.67 4.75 -4.37
N VAL A 51 -18.40 4.94 -4.00
CA VAL A 51 -17.52 3.83 -3.58
C VAL A 51 -17.64 3.65 -2.06
N PRO A 52 -18.13 2.49 -1.56
CA PRO A 52 -18.20 2.24 -0.12
C PRO A 52 -16.79 2.08 0.48
N LEU A 53 -16.55 2.71 1.63
CA LEU A 53 -15.27 2.66 2.35
C LEU A 53 -15.12 1.36 3.16
N THR A 54 -14.99 0.23 2.46
CA THR A 54 -14.71 -1.09 3.07
C THR A 54 -13.21 -1.32 3.26
N ALA A 55 -12.84 -2.28 4.10
CA ALA A 55 -11.43 -2.66 4.30
C ALA A 55 -10.74 -3.13 2.99
N LEU A 56 -11.50 -3.79 2.11
CA LEU A 56 -10.99 -4.25 0.81
C LEU A 56 -10.71 -3.06 -0.12
N ASN A 57 -11.63 -2.11 -0.21
CA ASN A 57 -11.45 -0.92 -1.04
C ASN A 57 -10.30 -0.05 -0.52
N LEU A 58 -10.16 0.07 0.80
CA LEU A 58 -9.00 0.72 1.40
C LEU A 58 -7.68 0.01 1.03
N LEU A 59 -7.65 -1.32 1.00
CA LEU A 59 -6.48 -2.08 0.59
C LEU A 59 -6.12 -1.84 -0.89
N VAL A 60 -7.12 -1.81 -1.78
CA VAL A 60 -6.93 -1.47 -3.20
C VAL A 60 -6.31 -0.09 -3.36
N VAL A 61 -6.77 0.89 -2.58
CA VAL A 61 -6.20 2.24 -2.56
C VAL A 61 -4.80 2.26 -1.96
N ALA A 62 -4.54 1.55 -0.88
CA ALA A 62 -3.22 1.50 -0.25
C ALA A 62 -2.16 0.95 -1.22
N ILE A 63 -2.51 -0.12 -1.94
CA ILE A 63 -1.62 -0.76 -2.91
C ILE A 63 -1.49 0.08 -4.19
N GLY A 64 -2.61 0.54 -4.75
CA GLY A 64 -2.64 1.22 -6.05
C GLY A 64 -2.46 2.74 -6.00
N GLY A 65 -2.50 3.36 -4.82
CA GLY A 65 -2.52 4.81 -4.65
C GLY A 65 -3.66 5.46 -5.46
N ILE A 66 -3.32 6.50 -6.21
CA ILE A 66 -4.26 7.22 -7.08
C ILE A 66 -4.86 6.29 -8.15
N LEU A 67 -4.08 5.36 -8.71
CA LEU A 67 -4.59 4.40 -9.69
C LEU A 67 -5.60 3.44 -9.06
N GLY A 68 -5.40 3.08 -7.79
CA GLY A 68 -6.37 2.28 -7.02
C GLY A 68 -7.69 3.02 -6.82
N VAL A 69 -7.64 4.33 -6.54
CA VAL A 69 -8.83 5.18 -6.46
C VAL A 69 -9.57 5.23 -7.79
N ILE A 70 -8.86 5.49 -8.90
CA ILE A 70 -9.46 5.55 -10.25
C ILE A 70 -10.08 4.20 -10.60
N ALA A 71 -9.38 3.09 -10.33
CA ALA A 71 -9.90 1.75 -10.57
C ALA A 71 -11.21 1.50 -9.80
N LEU A 72 -11.28 1.86 -8.52
CA LEU A 72 -12.51 1.73 -7.75
C LEU A 72 -13.64 2.59 -8.28
N ILE A 73 -13.37 3.85 -8.64
CA ILE A 73 -14.40 4.74 -9.21
C ILE A 73 -14.95 4.11 -10.49
N ILE A 74 -14.10 3.59 -11.38
CA ILE A 74 -14.52 2.91 -12.61
C ILE A 74 -15.36 1.68 -12.28
N VAL A 75 -14.92 0.83 -11.34
CA VAL A 75 -15.63 -0.42 -10.97
C VAL A 75 -17.01 -0.14 -10.39
N TYR A 76 -17.18 0.91 -9.59
CA TYR A 76 -18.46 1.28 -8.98
C TYR A 76 -19.32 2.21 -9.86
N TRP A 77 -18.81 2.64 -11.01
CA TRP A 77 -19.57 3.39 -12.02
C TRP A 77 -20.36 2.49 -12.98
N PHE A 78 -19.93 1.24 -13.16
CA PHE A 78 -20.64 0.22 -13.95
C PHE A 78 -21.53 -0.64 -13.04
#